data_AF-A0A4U9EX76-F1
#
_entry.id   AF-A0A4U9EX76-F1
#
_cell.length_a   1.000
_cell.length_b   1.000
_cell.length_c   1.000
_cell.angle_alpha   90.00
_cell.angle_beta   90.00
_cell.angle_gamma   90.00
#
_symmetry.space_group_name_H-M   'P 1'
#
loop_
_entity.id
_entity.type
_entity.pdbx_description
1 polymer ?
#
loop_
_entity_poly.entity_id
_entity_poly.type
_entity_poly.pdbx_seq_one_letter_code
_entity_poly.pdbx_strand_id
1 'polypeptide(L)'
;MGTTGEISRFFKIAGLPWERGNYQRAKLERLTGVVAQWLGWGLPQNMHLKTSLVRGMKPSESWYIDPEILDQAAIALTRYESGRLGYIEYADDSEGAIVAQALFGLLPLD
;
A
#
# COMPACT_ATOMS: atom_id res chain seq x y z
N MET A 1 -10.54 12.32 -7.79
CA MET A 1 -10.61 12.08 -6.33
C MET A 1 -11.91 11.38 -6.03
N GLY A 2 -11.87 10.09 -5.67
CA GLY A 2 -13.07 9.41 -5.15
C GLY A 2 -13.48 10.05 -3.83
N THR A 3 -14.78 10.13 -3.57
CA THR A 3 -15.27 10.61 -2.28
C THR A 3 -14.92 9.59 -1.19
N THR A 4 -14.77 10.04 0.06
CA THR A 4 -14.46 9.17 1.21
C THR A 4 -15.37 7.95 1.32
N GLY A 5 -16.63 8.07 0.89
CA GLY A 5 -17.58 6.96 0.88
C GLY A 5 -17.29 5.89 -0.17
N GLU A 6 -16.65 6.22 -1.29
CA GLU A 6 -16.43 5.28 -2.40
C GLU A 6 -15.35 4.25 -2.10
N ILE A 7 -14.22 4.68 -1.51
CA ILE A 7 -13.12 3.79 -1.13
C ILE A 7 -13.60 2.78 -0.08
N SER A 8 -14.21 3.27 1.02
CA SER A 8 -14.73 2.39 2.06
C SER A 8 -15.85 1.48 1.55
N ARG A 9 -16.71 1.97 0.64
CA ARG A 9 -17.74 1.15 0.01
C ARG A 9 -17.15 0.05 -0.86
N PHE A 10 -16.11 0.33 -1.64
CA PHE A 10 -15.45 -0.66 -2.48
C PHE A 10 -14.89 -1.81 -1.64
N PHE A 11 -14.12 -1.52 -0.59
CA PHE A 11 -13.55 -2.56 0.26
C PHE A 11 -14.62 -3.34 1.02
N LYS A 12 -15.69 -2.68 1.47
CA LYS A 12 -16.85 -3.36 2.06
C LYS A 12 -17.53 -4.33 1.09
N ILE A 13 -17.70 -3.95 -0.18
CA ILE A 13 -18.23 -4.83 -1.23
C ILE A 13 -17.29 -6.01 -1.48
N ALA A 14 -15.98 -5.77 -1.43
CA ALA A 14 -14.96 -6.82 -1.51
C ALA A 14 -14.84 -7.67 -0.22
N GLY A 15 -15.65 -7.43 0.82
CA GLY A 15 -15.58 -8.18 2.08
C GLY A 15 -14.32 -7.90 2.90
N LEU A 16 -13.63 -6.79 2.65
CA LEU A 16 -12.44 -6.38 3.38
C LEU A 16 -12.80 -5.37 4.48
N PRO A 17 -12.13 -5.43 5.65
CA PRO A 17 -12.31 -4.47 6.73
C PRO A 17 -11.61 -3.12 6.46
N TRP A 18 -11.03 -2.95 5.27
CA TRP A 18 -10.23 -1.78 4.95
C TRP A 18 -11.12 -0.55 4.78
N GLU A 19 -10.65 0.57 5.32
CA GLU A 19 -11.31 1.86 5.24
C GLU A 19 -10.33 2.94 4.80
N ARG A 20 -10.85 4.08 4.35
CA ARG A 20 -10.03 5.28 4.15
C ARG A 20 -9.36 5.69 5.47
N GLY A 21 -8.06 5.87 5.42
CA GLY A 21 -7.25 6.47 6.46
C GLY A 21 -7.00 7.97 6.25
N ASN A 22 -5.98 8.49 6.91
CA ASN A 22 -5.58 9.89 6.85
C ASN A 22 -5.07 10.27 5.47
N TYR A 23 -5.30 11.53 5.08
CA TYR A 23 -4.65 12.13 3.91
C TYR A 23 -3.58 13.09 4.39
N GLN A 24 -2.32 12.76 4.16
CA GLN A 24 -1.20 13.56 4.64
C GLN A 24 0.03 13.44 3.76
N ARG A 25 0.95 14.38 3.93
CA ARG A 25 2.33 14.22 3.48
C ARG A 25 3.06 13.44 4.57
N ALA A 26 3.51 12.25 4.24
CA ALA A 26 4.16 11.34 5.18
C ALA A 26 5.58 11.00 4.71
N LYS A 27 6.48 10.76 5.67
CA LYS A 27 7.68 9.96 5.42
C LYS A 27 7.28 8.51 5.66
N LEU A 28 7.15 7.75 4.58
CA LEU A 28 6.73 6.37 4.64
C LEU A 28 7.93 5.44 4.75
N GLU A 29 7.79 4.40 5.56
CA GLU A 29 8.80 3.37 5.75
C GLU A 29 8.27 2.02 5.28
N ARG A 30 9.10 1.28 4.55
CA ARG A 30 8.75 -0.08 4.14
C ARG A 30 8.88 -1.02 5.33
N LEU A 31 7.82 -1.79 5.62
CA LEU A 31 7.86 -2.80 6.67
C LEU A 31 8.72 -4.01 6.28
N THR A 32 9.71 -4.30 7.10
CA THR A 32 10.58 -5.47 6.97
C THR A 32 9.80 -6.76 7.24
N GLY A 33 10.02 -7.78 6.43
CA GLY A 33 9.38 -9.09 6.59
C GLY A 33 7.96 -9.20 6.04
N VAL A 34 7.36 -8.10 5.59
CA VAL A 34 6.06 -8.10 4.89
C VAL A 34 6.25 -8.26 3.38
N VAL A 35 7.21 -7.53 2.82
CA VAL A 35 7.60 -7.63 1.42
C VAL A 35 8.60 -8.76 1.27
N ALA A 36 8.38 -9.65 0.28
CA ALA A 36 9.31 -10.74 0.00
C ALA A 36 10.72 -10.18 -0.27
N GLN A 37 11.75 -10.84 0.26
CA GLN A 37 13.11 -10.30 0.27
C GLN A 37 13.62 -9.92 -1.13
N TRP A 38 13.27 -10.69 -2.16
CA TRP A 38 13.64 -10.44 -3.56
C TRP A 38 12.96 -9.19 -4.14
N LEU A 39 11.69 -8.93 -3.80
CA LEU A 39 11.02 -7.66 -4.12
C LEU A 39 11.63 -6.49 -3.33
N GLY A 40 12.21 -6.77 -2.17
CA GLY A 40 12.82 -5.79 -1.28
C GLY A 40 14.05 -5.08 -1.84
N TRP A 41 14.71 -5.62 -2.87
CA TRP A 41 15.93 -5.05 -3.44
C TRP A 41 15.64 -3.89 -4.42
N GLY A 42 14.58 -4.00 -5.22
CA GLY A 42 14.17 -2.96 -6.17
C GLY A 42 13.28 -1.87 -5.58
N LEU A 43 12.72 -2.09 -4.39
CA LEU A 43 11.79 -1.18 -3.74
C LEU A 43 12.50 -0.19 -2.79
N PRO A 44 12.14 1.11 -2.78
CA PRO A 44 12.75 2.09 -1.90
C PRO A 44 12.45 1.77 -0.43
N GLN A 45 13.43 1.93 0.46
CA GLN A 45 13.22 1.68 1.89
C GLN A 45 12.34 2.77 2.53
N ASN A 46 12.49 4.01 2.07
CA ASN A 46 11.72 5.16 2.53
C ASN A 46 11.17 5.90 1.32
N MET A 47 9.98 6.49 1.45
CA MET A 47 9.42 7.38 0.43
C MET A 47 8.81 8.62 1.08
N HIS A 48 8.80 9.74 0.38
CA HIS A 48 8.20 10.99 0.84
C HIS A 48 7.09 11.41 -0.09
N LEU A 49 5.83 11.14 0.28
CA LEU A 49 4.71 11.44 -0.60
C LEU A 49 3.48 11.94 0.14
N LYS A 50 2.65 12.66 -0.63
CA LYS A 50 1.33 13.12 -0.21
C LYS A 50 0.29 12.13 -0.73
N THR A 51 -0.32 11.36 0.16
CA THR A 51 -1.23 10.26 -0.19
C THR A 51 -2.34 10.08 0.84
N SER A 52 -3.45 9.43 0.46
CA SER A 52 -4.36 8.87 1.46
C SER A 52 -3.88 7.47 1.83
N LEU A 53 -3.87 7.24 3.13
CA LEU A 53 -3.65 5.93 3.69
C LEU A 53 -4.95 5.13 3.65
N VAL A 54 -4.84 3.82 3.80
CA VAL A 54 -5.92 2.93 4.23
C VAL A 54 -5.70 2.55 5.67
N ARG A 55 -6.74 2.06 6.35
CA ARG A 55 -6.67 1.54 7.73
C ARG A 55 -7.46 0.24 7.86
N GLY A 56 -7.30 -0.48 8.96
CA GLY A 56 -8.04 -1.72 9.24
C GLY A 56 -7.48 -2.97 8.55
N MET A 57 -6.30 -2.85 7.93
CA MET A 57 -5.53 -3.97 7.40
C MET A 57 -4.78 -4.71 8.52
N LYS A 58 -4.35 -5.93 8.23
CA LYS A 58 -3.40 -6.65 9.10
C LYS A 58 -1.99 -6.08 8.93
N PRO A 59 -1.11 -6.16 9.94
CA PRO A 59 0.29 -5.76 9.78
C PRO A 59 0.99 -6.46 8.61
N SER A 60 0.68 -7.74 8.37
CA SER A 60 1.20 -8.52 7.25
C SER A 60 0.71 -8.08 5.86
N GLU A 61 -0.27 -7.18 5.80
CA GLU A 61 -0.81 -6.62 4.55
C GLU A 61 -0.20 -5.24 4.27
N SER A 62 0.52 -4.64 5.22
CA SER A 62 1.00 -3.26 5.18
C SER A 62 2.42 -3.20 4.62
N TRP A 63 2.59 -2.69 3.39
CA TRP A 63 3.91 -2.62 2.76
C TRP A 63 4.65 -1.35 3.16
N TYR A 64 3.97 -0.21 3.12
CA TYR A 64 4.51 1.09 3.48
C TYR A 64 3.59 1.79 4.45
N ILE A 65 4.13 2.19 5.59
CA ILE A 65 3.40 2.84 6.67
C ILE A 65 4.00 4.20 6.98
N ASP A 66 3.23 5.06 7.62
CA ASP A 66 3.78 6.20 8.33
C ASP A 66 4.25 5.71 9.72
N PRO A 67 5.53 5.86 10.11
CA PRO A 67 6.02 5.40 11.40
C PRO A 67 5.36 6.13 12.59
N GLU A 68 4.73 7.29 12.35
CA GLU A 68 3.96 8.01 13.36
C GLU A 68 2.50 7.51 13.45
N ILE A 69 2.02 6.73 12.47
CA ILE A 69 0.63 6.23 12.37
C ILE A 69 0.62 4.76 11.95
N LEU A 70 0.95 3.89 12.90
CA LEU A 70 1.23 2.46 12.65
C LEU A 70 0.02 1.61 12.24
N ASP A 71 -1.21 2.10 12.42
CA ASP A 71 -2.44 1.40 12.06
C ASP A 71 -2.92 1.69 10.63
N GLN A 72 -2.10 2.39 9.86
CA GLN A 72 -2.43 2.85 8.51
C GLN A 72 -1.29 2.59 7.54
N ALA A 73 -1.64 2.35 6.28
CA ALA A 73 -0.68 2.03 5.23
C ALA A 73 -0.99 2.85 3.97
N ALA A 74 0.06 3.37 3.35
CA ALA A 74 -0.03 4.00 2.04
C ALA A 74 -0.13 2.96 0.92
N ILE A 75 0.48 1.79 1.14
CA ILE A 75 0.49 0.68 0.21
C ILE A 75 0.16 -0.58 0.99
N ALA A 76 -0.87 -1.29 0.55
CA ALA A 76 -1.32 -2.52 1.18
C ALA A 76 -1.62 -3.60 0.14
N LEU A 77 -1.39 -4.87 0.48
CA LEU A 77 -1.65 -6.02 -0.38
C LEU A 77 -2.19 -7.17 0.46
N THR A 78 -3.35 -7.71 0.08
CA THR A 78 -3.95 -8.87 0.75
C THR A 78 -4.26 -9.99 -0.24
N ARG A 79 -4.44 -11.20 0.29
CA ARG A 79 -4.97 -12.32 -0.48
C ARG A 79 -6.45 -12.08 -0.73
N TYR A 80 -6.88 -12.22 -1.97
CA TYR A 80 -8.26 -12.02 -2.36
C TYR A 80 -8.66 -13.13 -3.34
N GLU A 81 -9.57 -14.01 -2.92
CA GLU A 81 -9.96 -15.21 -3.68
C GLU A 81 -8.74 -16.03 -4.15
N SER A 82 -8.65 -16.33 -5.44
CA SER A 82 -7.53 -17.01 -6.10
C SER A 82 -6.34 -16.09 -6.40
N GLY A 83 -6.41 -14.81 -6.05
CA GLY A 83 -5.42 -13.79 -6.39
C GLY A 83 -5.07 -12.86 -5.23
N ARG A 84 -4.79 -11.60 -5.55
CA ARG A 84 -4.43 -10.55 -4.60
C ARG A 84 -5.17 -9.27 -4.94
N LEU A 85 -5.48 -8.49 -3.90
CA LEU A 85 -6.00 -7.13 -4.04
C LEU A 85 -5.02 -6.16 -3.38
N GLY A 86 -4.57 -5.18 -4.15
CA GLY A 86 -3.66 -4.14 -3.71
C GLY A 86 -4.35 -2.78 -3.60
N TYR A 87 -3.90 -1.99 -2.63
CA TYR A 87 -4.16 -0.56 -2.56
C TYR A 87 -2.85 0.21 -2.71
N ILE A 88 -2.87 1.22 -3.57
CA ILE A 88 -1.83 2.22 -3.70
C ILE A 88 -2.52 3.52 -4.14
N GLU A 89 -2.25 4.61 -3.41
CA GLU A 89 -2.53 5.95 -3.90
C GLU A 89 -1.19 6.68 -4.04
N TYR A 90 -0.92 7.14 -5.25
CA TYR A 90 0.38 7.70 -5.59
C TYR A 90 0.21 8.87 -6.55
N ALA A 91 1.03 9.90 -6.38
CA ALA A 91 0.95 11.16 -7.13
C ALA A 91 2.23 11.51 -7.91
N ASP A 92 3.33 10.79 -7.70
CA ASP A 92 4.64 11.02 -8.34
C ASP A 92 4.95 9.87 -9.33
N ASP A 93 5.83 10.04 -10.32
CA ASP A 93 5.92 9.14 -11.48
C ASP A 93 7.02 8.06 -11.37
N SER A 94 8.12 8.29 -10.67
CA SER A 94 9.25 7.34 -10.67
C SER A 94 9.16 6.24 -9.60
N GLU A 95 9.11 6.59 -8.32
CA GLU A 95 9.03 5.63 -7.20
C GLU A 95 7.70 4.85 -7.21
N GLY A 96 6.59 5.51 -7.53
CA GLY A 96 5.26 4.91 -7.61
C GLY A 96 5.15 3.85 -8.70
N ALA A 97 5.78 4.08 -9.85
CA ALA A 97 5.81 3.12 -10.94
C ALA A 97 6.53 1.83 -10.55
N ILE A 98 7.61 1.91 -9.77
CA ILE A 98 8.34 0.74 -9.27
C ILE A 98 7.48 -0.05 -8.28
N VAL A 99 6.80 0.64 -7.36
CA VAL A 99 5.87 -0.02 -6.42
C VAL A 99 4.70 -0.67 -7.16
N ALA A 100 4.10 0.01 -8.13
CA ALA A 100 3.03 -0.55 -8.94
C ALA A 100 3.52 -1.80 -9.70
N GLN A 101 4.70 -1.75 -10.32
CA GLN A 101 5.33 -2.91 -10.94
C GLN A 101 5.50 -4.07 -9.94
N ALA A 102 5.94 -3.79 -8.71
CA ALA A 102 6.06 -4.80 -7.65
C ALA A 102 4.71 -5.42 -7.29
N LEU A 103 3.65 -4.62 -7.15
CA LEU A 103 2.29 -5.10 -6.86
C LEU A 103 1.75 -5.99 -7.98
N PHE A 104 2.11 -5.71 -9.23
CA PHE A 104 1.76 -6.52 -10.39
C PHE A 104 2.70 -7.70 -10.65
N GLY A 105 3.76 -7.88 -9.86
CA GLY A 105 4.74 -8.96 -10.05
C GLY A 105 5.61 -8.78 -11.30
N LEU A 106 5.86 -7.53 -11.70
CA LEU A 106 6.61 -7.15 -12.90
C LEU A 106 8.07 -6.76 -12.61
N LEU A 107 8.51 -6.78 -11.35
CA LEU A 107 9.91 -6.52 -11.03
C LEU A 107 10.77 -7.71 -11.46
N PRO A 108 11.92 -7.46 -12.13
CA PRO A 108 12.85 -8.51 -12.50
C PRO A 108 13.29 -9.30 -11.28
N LEU A 109 13.38 -10.62 -11.46
CA LEU A 109 14.13 -11.51 -10.57
C LEU A 109 15.58 -11.38 -11.04
N ASP A 110 16.40 -10.60 -10.32
CA ASP A 110 17.85 -10.66 -10.51
C ASP A 110 18.39 -12.08 -10.19
#